data_AF-A0A1J4J2W3-F1
#
_entry.id   AF-A0A1J4J2W3-F1
#
_cell.length_a   1.000
_cell.length_b   1.000
_cell.length_c   1.000
_cell.angle_alpha   90.00
_cell.angle_beta   90.00
_cell.angle_gamma   90.00
#
_symmetry.space_group_name_H-M   'P 1'
#
loop_
_entity.id
_entity.type
_entity.pdbx_description
1 polymer ?
#
loop_
_entity_poly.entity_id
_entity_poly.type
_entity_poly.pdbx_seq_one_letter_code
_entity_poly.pdbx_strand_id
1 'polypeptide(L)'
;MAKLLREGQINSIIKSSGKKLVAVDFSNPGCPPCRAIKPWWDSLPAKYPTVEFCTIMCQDCPGDAQAHSISGTPTFVFFQNGHEITRIVGPNKSQILSTIEKYKTTSSFSGKARTLGDSSSTHPPQQNQPHHAQQQQTQPPPMIDNFTQNMLLEMGFPPSSVTKALAATSNGTVDQCVLYLEKLQNQEKNAIDGTTQELLQMGFDQIVVKAAIEKVGPHSIEKCLDEIEKMTNSSNNTDNQAKINELKAKLAAKNEQENHQKPISQAQEELKRRQEVKDSLKLREEVKERRNDVELSEFEKRRRQEILEKKEILQRIKTQHSTNTTSATNGESAPKKTQSHPASEKRECTLKMIFPDGNTLINKFQSTETIADVAAFIASNVPEARRKTIGIETMFPRRILTNSDFALTLTECQLVPRAQVNVLYL
;
A
#
# COMPACT_ATOMS: atom_id res chain seq x y z
N MET A 1 -0.26 -11.00 18.81
CA MET A 1 0.13 -9.65 18.35
C MET A 1 1.19 -9.77 17.27
N ALA A 2 1.18 -8.87 16.29
CA ALA A 2 2.21 -8.81 15.28
C ALA A 2 3.54 -8.33 15.89
N LYS A 3 4.67 -8.71 15.29
CA LYS A 3 5.99 -8.32 15.75
C LYS A 3 6.28 -6.88 15.33
N LEU A 4 6.44 -5.98 16.30
CA LEU A 4 6.93 -4.63 16.01
C LEU A 4 8.40 -4.71 15.60
N LEU A 5 8.70 -4.24 14.40
CA LEU A 5 10.06 -4.14 13.87
C LEU A 5 10.63 -2.73 14.08
N ARG A 6 11.96 -2.66 14.12
CA ARG A 6 12.75 -1.42 14.07
C ARG A 6 13.44 -1.28 12.70
N GLU A 7 13.87 -0.06 12.40
CA GLU A 7 14.63 0.31 11.20
C GLU A 7 15.69 -0.74 10.80
N GLY A 8 15.66 -1.16 9.54
CA GLY A 8 16.57 -2.14 8.94
C GLY A 8 16.29 -3.61 9.28
N GLN A 9 15.35 -3.92 10.19
CA GLN A 9 15.08 -5.30 10.57
C GLN A 9 14.29 -6.09 9.51
N ILE A 10 13.49 -5.42 8.67
CA ILE A 10 12.59 -6.09 7.72
C ILE A 10 13.35 -7.03 6.77
N ASN A 11 14.49 -6.61 6.25
CA ASN A 11 15.34 -7.39 5.36
C ASN A 11 15.89 -8.67 6.01
N SER A 12 16.14 -8.65 7.32
CA SER A 12 16.56 -9.84 8.08
C SER A 12 15.40 -10.82 8.28
N ILE A 13 14.19 -10.30 8.56
CA ILE A 13 12.97 -11.13 8.69
C ILE A 13 12.60 -11.79 7.36
N ILE A 14 12.60 -11.03 6.25
CA ILE A 14 12.33 -11.54 4.90
C ILE A 14 13.28 -12.69 4.54
N LYS A 15 14.59 -12.54 4.81
CA LYS A 15 15.60 -13.58 4.54
C LYS A 15 15.47 -14.80 5.44
N SER A 16 15.27 -14.60 6.75
CA SER A 16 15.21 -15.71 7.73
C SER A 16 13.90 -16.49 7.71
N SER A 17 12.82 -15.91 7.17
CA SER A 17 11.51 -16.58 7.04
C SER A 17 11.48 -17.66 5.94
N GLY A 18 12.43 -17.64 5.00
CA GLY A 18 12.58 -18.65 3.95
C GLY A 18 11.33 -18.79 3.08
N LYS A 19 10.64 -19.94 3.20
CA LYS A 19 9.41 -20.24 2.45
C LYS A 19 8.13 -19.70 3.09
N LYS A 20 8.18 -19.26 4.36
CA LYS A 20 7.02 -18.67 5.03
C LYS A 20 6.60 -17.38 4.32
N LEU A 21 5.30 -17.12 4.32
CA LEU A 21 4.77 -15.80 4.00
C LEU A 21 5.14 -14.83 5.13
N VAL A 22 5.67 -13.66 4.77
CA VAL A 22 5.89 -12.52 5.69
C VAL A 22 4.88 -11.45 5.31
N ALA A 23 4.05 -11.03 6.26
CA ALA A 23 3.02 -10.02 6.06
C ALA A 23 3.32 -8.81 6.95
N VAL A 24 3.47 -7.62 6.36
CA VAL A 24 3.99 -6.42 7.05
C VAL A 24 3.00 -5.26 6.97
N ASP A 25 2.50 -4.79 8.11
CA ASP A 25 1.72 -3.55 8.25
C ASP A 25 2.66 -2.35 8.40
N PHE A 26 2.77 -1.53 7.36
CA PHE A 26 3.38 -0.20 7.44
C PHE A 26 2.34 0.80 7.94
N SER A 27 2.52 1.23 9.19
CA SER A 27 1.51 1.86 10.04
C SER A 27 2.03 3.17 10.64
N ASN A 28 1.15 3.95 11.26
CA ASN A 28 1.51 5.14 12.05
C ASN A 28 0.53 5.32 13.22
N PRO A 29 0.97 5.73 14.43
CA PRO A 29 0.09 5.91 15.59
C PRO A 29 -0.91 7.07 15.40
N GLY A 30 -0.51 8.15 14.72
CA GLY A 30 -1.37 9.29 14.42
C GLY A 30 -2.50 9.00 13.43
N CYS A 31 -2.38 7.94 12.62
CA CYS A 31 -3.29 7.58 11.53
C CYS A 31 -4.58 6.89 12.03
N PRO A 32 -5.78 7.49 11.86
CA PRO A 32 -7.04 6.88 12.29
C PRO A 32 -7.35 5.51 11.68
N PRO A 33 -7.24 5.26 10.35
CA PRO A 33 -7.51 3.93 9.80
C PRO A 33 -6.50 2.87 10.27
N CYS A 34 -5.25 3.27 10.56
CA CYS A 34 -4.23 2.40 11.15
C CYS A 34 -4.65 1.93 12.55
N ARG A 35 -5.08 2.87 13.43
CA ARG A 35 -5.60 2.53 14.76
C ARG A 35 -6.84 1.62 14.70
N ALA A 36 -7.72 1.83 13.72
CA ALA A 36 -8.94 1.04 13.56
C ALA A 36 -8.68 -0.43 13.12
N ILE A 37 -7.66 -0.67 12.30
CA ILE A 37 -7.33 -2.04 11.84
C ILE A 37 -6.39 -2.80 12.78
N LYS A 38 -5.54 -2.09 13.56
CA LYS A 38 -4.50 -2.69 14.41
C LYS A 38 -4.98 -3.83 15.34
N PRO A 39 -6.09 -3.72 16.11
CA PRO A 39 -6.53 -4.81 17.00
C PRO A 39 -6.87 -6.10 16.24
N TRP A 40 -7.39 -5.97 15.02
CA TRP A 40 -7.67 -7.10 14.15
C TRP A 40 -6.38 -7.69 13.57
N TRP A 41 -5.45 -6.86 13.10
CA TRP A 41 -4.13 -7.29 12.62
C TRP A 41 -3.35 -8.07 13.68
N ASP A 42 -3.32 -7.56 14.92
CA ASP A 42 -2.65 -8.20 16.05
C ASP A 42 -3.26 -9.56 16.46
N SER A 43 -4.48 -9.87 16.02
CA SER A 43 -5.16 -11.16 16.24
C SER A 43 -4.78 -12.25 15.22
N LEU A 44 -4.34 -11.87 14.02
CA LEU A 44 -4.03 -12.80 12.93
C LEU A 44 -2.88 -13.80 13.23
N PRO A 45 -1.81 -13.46 13.97
CA PRO A 45 -0.72 -14.40 14.25
C PRO A 45 -1.16 -15.66 15.00
N ALA A 46 -2.20 -15.56 15.83
CA ALA A 46 -2.78 -16.70 16.53
C ALA A 46 -3.58 -17.63 15.60
N LYS A 47 -4.13 -17.09 14.49
CA LYS A 47 -4.89 -17.84 13.49
C LYS A 47 -4.01 -18.45 12.41
N TYR A 48 -2.86 -17.83 12.12
CA TYR A 48 -1.97 -18.18 11.01
C TYR A 48 -0.51 -18.39 11.48
N PRO A 49 -0.23 -19.43 12.28
CA PRO A 49 1.11 -19.66 12.84
C PRO A 49 2.20 -20.00 11.81
N THR A 50 1.83 -20.29 10.55
CA THR A 50 2.75 -20.50 9.43
C THR A 50 3.16 -19.20 8.71
N VAL A 51 2.60 -18.05 9.12
CA VAL A 51 2.83 -16.73 8.53
C VAL A 51 3.51 -15.81 9.56
N GLU A 52 4.56 -15.11 9.15
CA GLU A 52 5.27 -14.15 10.00
C GLU A 52 4.62 -12.77 9.86
N PHE A 53 3.95 -12.29 10.92
CA PHE A 53 3.29 -10.98 10.91
C PHE A 53 4.15 -9.93 11.59
N CYS A 54 4.39 -8.84 10.88
CA CYS A 54 5.16 -7.71 11.34
C CYS A 54 4.34 -6.42 11.28
N THR A 55 4.71 -5.44 12.11
CA THR A 55 4.28 -4.05 11.99
C THR A 55 5.51 -3.16 12.01
N ILE A 56 5.55 -2.18 11.13
CA ILE A 56 6.57 -1.13 11.07
C ILE A 56 5.86 0.20 11.29
N MET A 57 6.38 1.04 12.20
CA MET A 57 5.90 2.42 12.34
C MET A 57 6.72 3.30 11.39
N CYS A 58 6.11 3.82 10.33
CA CYS A 58 6.84 4.57 9.30
C CYS A 58 7.52 5.83 9.84
N GLN A 59 6.96 6.45 10.89
CA GLN A 59 7.59 7.55 11.61
C GLN A 59 8.87 7.17 12.37
N ASP A 60 8.97 5.92 12.85
CA ASP A 60 10.10 5.44 13.65
C ASP A 60 11.11 4.64 12.79
N CYS A 61 10.70 4.26 11.57
CA CYS A 61 11.46 3.49 10.59
C CYS A 61 11.32 4.11 9.17
N PRO A 62 11.70 5.40 8.98
CA PRO A 62 11.54 6.09 7.70
C PRO A 62 12.36 5.47 6.56
N GLY A 63 13.50 4.83 6.85
CA GLY A 63 14.35 4.18 5.85
C GLY A 63 13.66 2.97 5.20
N ASP A 64 13.17 2.04 6.02
CA ASP A 64 12.37 0.89 5.59
C ASP A 64 11.10 1.35 4.84
N ALA A 65 10.42 2.39 5.33
CA ALA A 65 9.23 2.95 4.65
C ALA A 65 9.58 3.53 3.26
N GLN A 66 10.70 4.23 3.12
CA GLN A 66 11.18 4.75 1.84
C GLN A 66 11.62 3.61 0.90
N ALA A 67 12.40 2.64 1.40
CA ALA A 67 12.90 1.51 0.63
C ALA A 67 11.78 0.66 0.01
N HIS A 68 10.66 0.50 0.73
CA HIS A 68 9.47 -0.20 0.23
C HIS A 68 8.48 0.70 -0.52
N SER A 69 8.83 1.97 -0.77
CA SER A 69 8.01 2.96 -1.48
C SER A 69 6.62 3.16 -0.87
N ILE A 70 6.56 3.32 0.45
CA ILE A 70 5.32 3.51 1.21
C ILE A 70 4.86 4.96 1.11
N SER A 71 3.83 5.20 0.29
CA SER A 71 3.24 6.54 0.06
C SER A 71 2.03 6.87 0.94
N GLY A 72 1.52 5.90 1.71
CA GLY A 72 0.36 6.06 2.59
C GLY A 72 0.29 4.97 3.64
N THR A 73 -0.47 5.20 4.72
CA THR A 73 -0.66 4.24 5.82
C THR A 73 -2.14 4.06 6.16
N PRO A 74 -2.60 2.84 6.52
CA PRO A 74 -1.81 1.62 6.57
C PRO A 74 -1.54 1.08 5.15
N THR A 75 -0.37 0.47 4.93
CA THR A 75 -0.06 -0.30 3.72
C THR A 75 0.47 -1.66 4.11
N PHE A 76 -0.16 -2.72 3.60
CA PHE A 76 0.20 -4.11 3.88
C PHE A 76 1.02 -4.67 2.73
N VAL A 77 2.26 -5.10 3.00
CA VAL A 77 3.16 -5.66 1.99
C VAL A 77 3.45 -7.12 2.33
N PHE A 78 3.42 -7.99 1.32
CA PHE A 78 3.53 -9.44 1.47
C PHE A 78 4.77 -9.95 0.74
N PHE A 79 5.62 -10.70 1.45
CA PHE A 79 6.87 -11.26 0.93
C PHE A 79 6.91 -12.77 1.08
N GLN A 80 7.52 -13.46 0.12
CA GLN A 80 7.83 -14.89 0.20
C GLN A 80 9.08 -15.20 -0.62
N ASN A 81 9.90 -16.15 -0.16
CA ASN A 81 11.17 -16.52 -0.80
C ASN A 81 12.12 -15.33 -1.07
N GLY A 82 12.06 -14.27 -0.24
CA GLY A 82 12.90 -13.07 -0.40
C GLY A 82 12.32 -11.95 -1.28
N HIS A 83 11.18 -12.15 -1.93
CA HIS A 83 10.59 -11.21 -2.90
C HIS A 83 9.23 -10.68 -2.44
N GLU A 84 8.90 -9.45 -2.82
CA GLU A 84 7.55 -8.89 -2.68
C GLU A 84 6.60 -9.59 -3.67
N ILE A 85 5.49 -10.13 -3.16
CA ILE A 85 4.43 -10.77 -3.97
C ILE A 85 3.39 -9.73 -4.38
N THR A 86 2.93 -8.93 -3.41
CA THR A 86 1.84 -7.97 -3.59
C THR A 86 1.80 -6.98 -2.43
N ARG A 87 1.06 -5.88 -2.62
CA ARG A 87 0.80 -4.85 -1.61
C ARG A 87 -0.67 -4.40 -1.65
N ILE A 88 -1.21 -4.03 -0.49
CA ILE A 88 -2.58 -3.54 -0.32
C ILE A 88 -2.49 -2.21 0.43
N VAL A 89 -2.97 -1.12 -0.19
CA VAL A 89 -3.04 0.19 0.44
C VAL A 89 -4.40 0.37 1.10
N GLY A 90 -4.41 0.82 2.36
CA GLY A 90 -5.62 1.03 3.15
C GLY A 90 -6.10 -0.22 3.91
N PRO A 91 -7.08 -0.06 4.82
CA PRO A 91 -7.48 -1.08 5.79
C PRO A 91 -8.43 -2.16 5.22
N ASN A 92 -8.14 -2.71 4.03
CA ASN A 92 -9.00 -3.71 3.37
C ASN A 92 -8.79 -5.13 3.94
N LYS A 93 -9.48 -5.41 5.06
CA LYS A 93 -9.43 -6.71 5.76
C LYS A 93 -9.69 -7.92 4.85
N SER A 94 -10.61 -7.80 3.88
CA SER A 94 -10.97 -8.89 2.98
C SER A 94 -9.82 -9.26 2.05
N GLN A 95 -9.25 -8.26 1.34
CA GLN A 95 -8.10 -8.49 0.46
C GLN A 95 -6.87 -9.00 1.23
N ILE A 96 -6.64 -8.49 2.45
CA ILE A 96 -5.53 -8.94 3.32
C ILE A 96 -5.70 -10.43 3.65
N LEU A 97 -6.89 -10.88 4.06
CA LEU A 97 -7.15 -12.30 4.33
C LEU A 97 -7.04 -13.15 3.07
N SER A 98 -7.62 -12.74 1.95
CA SER A 98 -7.49 -13.50 0.68
C SER A 98 -6.03 -13.68 0.26
N THR A 99 -5.19 -12.66 0.44
CA THR A 99 -3.74 -12.76 0.19
C THR A 99 -3.05 -13.70 1.18
N ILE A 100 -3.38 -13.64 2.48
CA ILE A 100 -2.84 -14.56 3.49
C ILE A 100 -3.23 -16.00 3.16
N GLU A 101 -4.51 -16.28 2.87
CA GLU A 101 -5.01 -17.61 2.53
C GLU A 101 -4.35 -18.16 1.26
N LYS A 102 -4.17 -17.32 0.24
CA LYS A 102 -3.56 -17.70 -1.05
C LYS A 102 -2.06 -18.05 -0.93
N TYR A 103 -1.32 -17.38 -0.05
CA TYR A 103 0.14 -17.51 0.01
C TYR A 103 0.69 -18.11 1.33
N LYS A 104 -0.16 -18.41 2.33
CA LYS A 104 0.26 -19.13 3.54
C LYS A 104 0.90 -20.46 3.15
N THR A 105 2.03 -20.77 3.76
CA THR A 105 2.65 -22.08 3.55
C THR A 105 1.78 -23.14 4.22
N THR A 106 1.12 -23.98 3.43
CA THR A 106 0.55 -25.22 3.94
C THR A 106 1.70 -26.05 4.51
N SER A 107 1.62 -26.42 5.78
CA SER A 107 2.62 -27.26 6.42
C SER A 107 2.52 -28.67 5.86
N SER A 108 3.19 -28.95 4.74
CA SER A 108 3.48 -30.32 4.33
C SER A 108 4.17 -31.01 5.49
N PHE A 109 3.48 -31.99 6.07
CA PHE A 109 3.93 -32.74 7.23
C PHE A 109 5.18 -33.54 6.85
N SER A 110 6.36 -32.94 7.04
CA SER A 110 7.65 -33.62 6.97
C SER A 110 7.89 -34.44 8.24
N GLY A 111 6.88 -35.20 8.64
CA GLY A 111 7.05 -36.32 9.55
C GLY A 111 7.73 -37.44 8.76
N LYS A 112 8.81 -37.99 9.31
CA LYS A 112 9.58 -39.07 8.70
C LYS A 112 8.75 -40.35 8.75
N ALA A 113 7.87 -40.52 7.76
CA ALA A 113 6.89 -41.59 7.71
C ALA A 113 7.59 -42.96 7.76
N ARG A 114 7.31 -43.72 8.83
CA ARG A 114 7.69 -45.13 8.91
C ARG A 114 6.64 -45.93 8.13
N THR A 115 7.05 -46.51 7.01
CA THR A 115 6.21 -47.43 6.24
C THR A 115 5.98 -48.72 7.02
N LEU A 116 4.72 -49.02 7.32
CA LEU A 116 4.26 -50.39 7.54
C LEU A 116 3.75 -50.92 6.18
N GLY A 117 3.98 -52.20 5.92
CA GLY A 117 3.90 -52.75 4.56
C GLY A 117 2.51 -53.12 4.06
N ASP A 118 2.53 -53.59 2.82
CA ASP A 118 1.67 -54.65 2.26
C ASP A 118 0.23 -54.21 1.85
N SER A 119 -0.39 -54.61 0.73
CA SER A 119 -0.01 -55.59 -0.31
C SER A 119 -0.45 -55.19 -1.73
N SER A 120 0.27 -55.72 -2.73
CA SER A 120 -0.16 -56.12 -4.09
C SER A 120 -1.52 -55.67 -4.70
N SER A 121 -1.46 -55.11 -5.93
CA SER A 121 -2.13 -55.72 -7.10
C SER A 121 -1.60 -55.17 -8.44
N THR A 122 -1.21 -56.08 -9.34
CA THR A 122 -0.62 -55.86 -10.67
C THR A 122 -1.63 -55.77 -11.81
N HIS A 123 -1.37 -54.95 -12.84
CA HIS A 123 -1.55 -55.27 -14.29
C HIS A 123 -0.88 -54.17 -15.18
N PRO A 124 -0.67 -54.34 -16.51
CA PRO A 124 0.60 -54.03 -17.18
C PRO A 124 0.48 -52.92 -18.25
N PRO A 125 1.59 -52.51 -18.92
CA PRO A 125 1.60 -51.37 -19.83
C PRO A 125 1.27 -51.73 -21.29
N GLN A 126 0.75 -50.75 -22.04
CA GLN A 126 0.74 -50.77 -23.50
C GLN A 126 1.49 -49.57 -24.09
N GLN A 127 2.30 -49.87 -25.11
CA GLN A 127 3.10 -48.94 -25.92
C GLN A 127 2.17 -48.18 -26.90
N ASN A 128 2.21 -46.85 -27.01
CA ASN A 128 3.25 -46.01 -27.65
C ASN A 128 3.22 -46.08 -29.19
N GLN A 129 2.77 -45.02 -29.89
CA GLN A 129 3.44 -44.36 -31.03
C GLN A 129 2.61 -43.18 -31.63
N PRO A 130 3.22 -42.26 -32.43
CA PRO A 130 2.84 -40.84 -32.41
C PRO A 130 2.33 -40.25 -33.74
N HIS A 131 1.77 -39.03 -33.69
CA HIS A 131 1.73 -38.10 -34.83
C HIS A 131 2.06 -36.66 -34.44
N HIS A 132 2.83 -35.98 -35.29
CA HIS A 132 3.25 -34.58 -35.16
C HIS A 132 2.10 -33.58 -35.41
N ALA A 133 2.06 -32.50 -34.61
CA ALA A 133 1.63 -31.16 -35.06
C ALA A 133 2.29 -30.06 -34.18
N GLN A 134 2.49 -28.87 -34.75
CA GLN A 134 3.34 -27.78 -34.23
C GLN A 134 3.09 -27.29 -32.78
N GLN A 135 4.17 -26.72 -32.23
CA GLN A 135 4.17 -25.87 -31.04
C GLN A 135 3.36 -24.58 -31.22
N GLN A 136 2.47 -24.28 -30.28
CA GLN A 136 2.24 -22.92 -29.78
C GLN A 136 2.11 -22.98 -28.25
N GLN A 137 2.83 -22.10 -27.55
CA GLN A 137 2.76 -22.01 -26.09
C GLN A 137 1.41 -21.39 -25.67
N THR A 138 0.46 -22.24 -25.28
CA THR A 138 -0.72 -21.82 -24.53
C THR A 138 -0.53 -22.16 -23.05
N GLN A 139 -1.00 -21.28 -22.17
CA GLN A 139 -0.88 -21.49 -20.73
C GLN A 139 -1.74 -22.69 -20.29
N PRO A 140 -1.35 -23.44 -19.25
CA PRO A 140 -2.21 -24.49 -18.70
C PRO A 140 -3.56 -23.87 -18.28
N PRO A 141 -4.68 -24.57 -18.51
CA PRO A 141 -6.00 -24.02 -18.23
C PRO A 141 -6.15 -23.70 -16.73
N PRO A 142 -6.99 -22.71 -16.35
CA PRO A 142 -7.24 -22.42 -14.96
C PRO A 142 -7.82 -23.66 -14.26
N MET A 143 -7.12 -24.17 -13.25
CA MET A 143 -7.69 -25.19 -12.37
C MET A 143 -8.93 -24.60 -11.70
N ILE A 144 -10.09 -25.19 -12.00
CA ILE A 144 -11.34 -24.95 -11.29
C ILE A 144 -11.12 -25.44 -9.85
N ASP A 145 -11.40 -24.59 -8.85
CA ASP A 145 -11.37 -24.99 -7.45
C ASP A 145 -12.55 -25.92 -7.14
N ASN A 146 -12.35 -27.21 -7.39
CA ASN A 146 -13.34 -28.27 -7.15
C ASN A 146 -13.81 -28.32 -5.68
N PHE A 147 -13.04 -27.81 -4.72
CA PHE A 147 -13.44 -27.82 -3.31
C PHE A 147 -14.65 -26.93 -3.05
N THR A 148 -14.61 -25.67 -3.51
CA THR A 148 -15.73 -24.74 -3.37
C THR A 148 -16.97 -25.23 -4.13
N GLN A 149 -16.79 -25.77 -5.34
CA GLN A 149 -17.87 -26.35 -6.13
C GLN A 149 -18.57 -27.51 -5.41
N ASN A 150 -17.79 -28.47 -4.87
CA ASN A 150 -18.34 -29.63 -4.18
C ASN A 150 -19.07 -29.24 -2.89
N MET A 151 -18.53 -28.32 -2.09
CA MET A 151 -19.17 -27.85 -0.86
C MET A 151 -20.50 -27.14 -1.12
N LEU A 152 -20.61 -26.34 -2.18
CA LEU A 152 -21.86 -25.67 -2.56
C LEU A 152 -22.92 -26.68 -3.04
N LEU A 153 -22.51 -27.73 -3.77
CA LEU A 153 -23.39 -28.84 -4.17
C LEU A 153 -23.85 -29.66 -2.94
N GLU A 154 -22.97 -29.91 -1.99
CA GLU A 154 -23.26 -30.64 -0.74
C GLU A 154 -24.22 -29.86 0.18
N MET A 155 -24.16 -28.52 0.18
CA MET A 155 -25.16 -27.64 0.80
C MET A 155 -26.50 -27.57 0.02
N GLY A 156 -26.65 -28.31 -1.08
CA GLY A 156 -27.92 -28.43 -1.81
C GLY A 156 -28.20 -27.30 -2.82
N PHE A 157 -27.22 -26.45 -3.14
CA PHE A 157 -27.41 -25.42 -4.16
C PHE A 157 -27.44 -26.04 -5.59
N PRO A 158 -28.32 -25.58 -6.50
CA PRO A 158 -28.41 -26.15 -7.85
C PRO A 158 -27.09 -26.02 -8.63
N PRO A 159 -26.63 -27.05 -9.36
CA PRO A 159 -25.35 -27.00 -10.09
C PRO A 159 -25.20 -25.81 -11.04
N SER A 160 -26.30 -25.39 -11.67
CA SER A 160 -26.36 -24.20 -12.54
C SER A 160 -26.14 -22.90 -11.78
N SER A 161 -26.69 -22.78 -10.57
CA SER A 161 -26.50 -21.65 -9.66
C SER A 161 -25.08 -21.63 -9.10
N VAL A 162 -24.55 -22.78 -8.67
CA VAL A 162 -23.16 -22.93 -8.22
C VAL A 162 -22.17 -22.50 -9.31
N THR A 163 -22.37 -22.97 -10.55
CA THR A 163 -21.52 -22.60 -11.69
C THR A 163 -21.56 -21.08 -11.97
N LYS A 164 -22.75 -20.46 -11.92
CA LYS A 164 -22.90 -18.99 -12.06
C LYS A 164 -22.19 -18.24 -10.92
N ALA A 165 -22.31 -18.71 -9.68
CA ALA A 165 -21.70 -18.08 -8.51
C ALA A 165 -20.17 -18.15 -8.55
N LEU A 166 -19.60 -19.31 -8.90
CA LEU A 166 -18.16 -19.48 -9.11
C LEU A 166 -17.64 -18.56 -10.22
N ALA A 167 -18.33 -18.51 -11.37
CA ALA A 167 -17.96 -17.63 -12.47
C ALA A 167 -18.01 -16.13 -12.07
N ALA A 168 -19.08 -15.70 -11.42
CA ALA A 168 -19.26 -14.30 -11.00
C ALA A 168 -18.31 -13.86 -9.87
N THR A 169 -17.89 -14.80 -9.01
CA THR A 169 -16.93 -14.53 -7.91
C THR A 169 -15.48 -14.76 -8.31
N SER A 170 -15.20 -15.14 -9.58
CA SER A 170 -13.86 -15.46 -10.09
C SER A 170 -13.20 -16.65 -9.37
N ASN A 171 -13.98 -17.72 -9.14
CA ASN A 171 -13.67 -18.84 -8.25
C ASN A 171 -13.40 -18.38 -6.81
N GLY A 172 -14.31 -17.55 -6.27
CA GLY A 172 -14.27 -17.10 -4.89
C GLY A 172 -14.58 -18.23 -3.90
N THR A 173 -14.49 -17.94 -2.60
CA THR A 173 -14.76 -18.94 -1.54
C THR A 173 -16.25 -19.34 -1.48
N VAL A 174 -16.54 -20.43 -0.75
CA VAL A 174 -17.91 -20.88 -0.47
C VAL A 174 -18.79 -19.73 0.04
N ASP A 175 -18.34 -18.99 1.06
CA ASP A 175 -19.07 -17.84 1.61
C ASP A 175 -19.30 -16.73 0.58
N GLN A 176 -18.33 -16.47 -0.31
CA GLN A 176 -18.50 -15.47 -1.38
C GLN A 176 -19.54 -15.92 -2.41
N CYS A 177 -19.56 -17.21 -2.74
CA CYS A 177 -20.57 -17.80 -3.61
C CYS A 177 -21.95 -17.81 -2.96
N VAL A 178 -22.07 -18.18 -1.67
CA VAL A 178 -23.32 -18.13 -0.91
C VAL A 178 -23.86 -16.71 -0.83
N LEU A 179 -23.04 -15.72 -0.45
CA LEU A 179 -23.44 -14.30 -0.41
C LEU A 179 -23.86 -13.77 -1.79
N TYR A 180 -23.24 -14.24 -2.87
CA TYR A 180 -23.66 -13.92 -4.23
C TYR A 180 -25.00 -14.57 -4.60
N LEU A 181 -25.22 -15.83 -4.20
CA LEU A 181 -26.48 -16.56 -4.41
C LEU A 181 -27.63 -15.96 -3.58
N GLU A 182 -27.40 -15.61 -2.32
CA GLU A 182 -28.36 -14.88 -1.48
C GLU A 182 -28.69 -13.52 -2.08
N LYS A 183 -27.67 -12.80 -2.60
CA LYS A 183 -27.89 -11.52 -3.29
C LYS A 183 -28.73 -11.69 -4.55
N LEU A 184 -28.48 -12.74 -5.36
CA LEU A 184 -29.33 -13.05 -6.51
C LEU A 184 -30.76 -13.39 -6.09
N GLN A 185 -30.95 -14.28 -5.12
CA GLN A 185 -32.28 -14.64 -4.61
C GLN A 185 -33.04 -13.43 -4.04
N ASN A 186 -32.34 -12.51 -3.35
CA ASN A 186 -32.95 -11.29 -2.83
C ASN A 186 -33.22 -10.26 -3.94
N GLN A 187 -32.39 -10.19 -4.99
CA GLN A 187 -32.67 -9.38 -6.18
C GLN A 187 -33.86 -9.94 -6.98
N GLU A 188 -33.97 -11.27 -7.11
CA GLU A 188 -35.13 -11.94 -7.72
C GLU A 188 -36.40 -11.69 -6.90
N LYS A 189 -36.38 -11.88 -5.57
CA LYS A 189 -37.52 -11.55 -4.69
C LYS A 189 -37.94 -10.08 -4.77
N ASN A 190 -37.00 -9.15 -4.67
CA ASN A 190 -37.31 -7.71 -4.77
C ASN A 190 -37.82 -7.32 -6.17
N ALA A 191 -37.35 -7.98 -7.24
CA ALA A 191 -37.89 -7.79 -8.59
C ALA A 191 -39.29 -8.40 -8.73
N ILE A 192 -39.57 -9.57 -8.13
CA ILE A 192 -40.91 -10.17 -8.08
C ILE A 192 -41.86 -9.22 -7.37
N ASP A 193 -41.51 -8.74 -6.17
CA ASP A 193 -42.38 -7.86 -5.39
C ASP A 193 -42.62 -6.51 -6.10
N GLY A 194 -41.58 -5.90 -6.69
CA GLY A 194 -41.70 -4.66 -7.46
C GLY A 194 -42.60 -4.82 -8.70
N THR A 195 -42.28 -5.77 -9.58
CA THR A 195 -43.07 -6.05 -10.79
C THR A 195 -44.50 -6.49 -10.46
N THR A 196 -44.70 -7.24 -9.38
CA THR A 196 -46.05 -7.63 -8.90
C THR A 196 -46.84 -6.42 -8.41
N GLN A 197 -46.24 -5.55 -7.59
CA GLN A 197 -46.90 -4.34 -7.08
C GLN A 197 -47.31 -3.40 -8.22
N GLU A 198 -46.42 -3.17 -9.19
CA GLU A 198 -46.68 -2.28 -10.32
C GLU A 198 -47.80 -2.82 -11.23
N LEU A 199 -47.80 -4.12 -11.54
CA LEU A 199 -48.87 -4.76 -12.32
C LEU A 199 -50.23 -4.79 -11.57
N LEU A 200 -50.23 -5.00 -10.25
CA LEU A 200 -51.45 -4.89 -9.43
C LEU A 200 -51.97 -3.45 -9.38
N GLN A 201 -51.07 -2.45 -9.29
CA GLN A 201 -51.44 -1.04 -9.30
C GLN A 201 -51.99 -0.58 -10.67
N MET A 202 -51.59 -1.26 -11.76
CA MET A 202 -52.18 -1.10 -13.10
C MET A 202 -53.56 -1.79 -13.25
N GLY A 203 -54.04 -2.50 -12.21
CA GLY A 203 -55.38 -3.08 -12.17
C GLY A 203 -55.51 -4.49 -12.74
N PHE A 204 -54.39 -5.20 -12.97
CA PHE A 204 -54.42 -6.60 -13.39
C PHE A 204 -54.72 -7.53 -12.21
N ASP A 205 -55.43 -8.64 -12.48
CA ASP A 205 -55.79 -9.62 -11.45
C ASP A 205 -54.57 -10.34 -10.88
N GLN A 206 -54.54 -10.53 -9.56
CA GLN A 206 -53.38 -11.09 -8.84
C GLN A 206 -53.03 -12.52 -9.26
N ILE A 207 -54.00 -13.32 -9.69
CA ILE A 207 -53.77 -14.70 -10.17
C ILE A 207 -53.08 -14.65 -11.53
N VAL A 208 -53.54 -13.78 -12.43
CA VAL A 208 -52.98 -13.63 -13.78
C VAL A 208 -51.57 -13.01 -13.72
N VAL A 209 -51.35 -12.01 -12.87
CA VAL A 209 -50.02 -11.40 -12.63
C VAL A 209 -49.02 -12.44 -12.13
N LYS A 210 -49.39 -13.26 -11.14
CA LYS A 210 -48.51 -14.34 -10.64
C LYS A 210 -48.20 -15.37 -11.73
N ALA A 211 -49.20 -15.82 -12.48
CA ALA A 211 -49.01 -16.79 -13.55
C ALA A 211 -48.13 -16.27 -14.71
N ALA A 212 -48.21 -14.97 -15.02
CA ALA A 212 -47.34 -14.34 -16.02
C ALA A 212 -45.89 -14.20 -15.54
N ILE A 213 -45.68 -13.77 -14.29
CA ILE A 213 -44.34 -13.68 -13.68
C ILE A 213 -43.70 -15.08 -13.55
N GLU A 214 -44.48 -16.11 -13.22
CA GLU A 214 -44.01 -17.51 -13.16
C GLU A 214 -43.52 -18.02 -14.53
N LYS A 215 -44.21 -17.66 -15.62
CA LYS A 215 -43.81 -18.04 -16.99
C LYS A 215 -42.62 -17.24 -17.55
N VAL A 216 -42.58 -15.94 -17.31
CA VAL A 216 -41.72 -15.00 -18.06
C VAL A 216 -40.56 -14.45 -17.22
N GLY A 217 -40.68 -14.56 -15.89
CA GLY A 217 -39.75 -14.02 -14.92
C GLY A 217 -40.03 -12.54 -14.59
N PRO A 218 -39.62 -12.09 -13.40
CA PRO A 218 -39.96 -10.77 -12.86
C PRO A 218 -39.20 -9.60 -13.49
N HIS A 219 -38.27 -9.87 -14.40
CA HIS A 219 -37.23 -8.92 -14.84
C HIS A 219 -37.66 -7.99 -15.98
N SER A 220 -38.91 -8.07 -16.46
CA SER A 220 -39.44 -7.18 -17.49
C SER A 220 -40.97 -7.10 -17.41
N ILE A 221 -41.48 -5.94 -17.02
CA ILE A 221 -42.92 -5.64 -16.97
C ILE A 221 -43.55 -5.80 -18.36
N GLU A 222 -42.88 -5.33 -19.42
CA GLU A 222 -43.36 -5.41 -20.81
C GLU A 222 -43.61 -6.86 -21.25
N LYS A 223 -42.67 -7.77 -20.99
CA LYS A 223 -42.86 -9.20 -21.32
C LYS A 223 -43.93 -9.87 -20.45
N CYS A 224 -44.08 -9.43 -19.19
CA CYS A 224 -45.19 -9.88 -18.33
C CYS A 224 -46.54 -9.40 -18.89
N LEU A 225 -46.64 -8.14 -19.33
CA LEU A 225 -47.84 -7.59 -19.97
C LEU A 225 -48.21 -8.36 -21.24
N ASP A 226 -47.25 -8.69 -22.11
CA ASP A 226 -47.52 -9.47 -23.32
C ASP A 226 -48.01 -10.90 -23.02
N GLU A 227 -47.57 -11.51 -21.91
CA GLU A 227 -48.08 -12.84 -21.50
C GLU A 227 -49.42 -12.75 -20.77
N ILE A 228 -49.65 -11.69 -19.98
CA ILE A 228 -50.98 -11.35 -19.44
C ILE A 228 -51.96 -11.15 -20.59
N GLU A 229 -51.59 -10.38 -21.62
CA GLU A 229 -52.38 -10.12 -22.83
C GLU A 229 -52.79 -11.44 -23.50
N LYS A 230 -51.82 -12.33 -23.76
CA LYS A 230 -52.09 -13.70 -24.27
C LYS A 230 -52.99 -14.54 -23.37
N MET A 231 -52.81 -14.48 -22.04
CA MET A 231 -53.68 -15.18 -21.08
C MET A 231 -55.11 -14.63 -21.07
N THR A 232 -55.27 -13.30 -21.15
CA THR A 232 -56.58 -12.63 -21.15
C THR A 232 -57.30 -12.75 -22.50
N ASN A 233 -56.60 -12.93 -23.62
CA ASN A 233 -57.19 -13.04 -24.95
C ASN A 233 -58.02 -14.32 -25.19
N SER A 234 -58.15 -15.21 -24.19
CA SER A 234 -59.19 -16.25 -24.16
C SER A 234 -60.55 -15.74 -23.63
N SER A 235 -60.64 -14.49 -23.20
CA SER A 235 -61.87 -13.78 -22.84
C SER A 235 -61.90 -12.43 -23.53
N ASN A 236 -62.64 -12.33 -24.64
CA ASN A 236 -62.77 -11.12 -25.45
C ASN A 236 -63.22 -9.92 -24.61
N ASN A 237 -62.29 -9.03 -24.25
CA ASN A 237 -62.60 -7.72 -23.67
C ASN A 237 -61.71 -6.65 -24.31
N THR A 238 -62.25 -6.01 -25.34
CA THR A 238 -61.60 -4.97 -26.16
C THR A 238 -61.12 -3.76 -25.36
N ASP A 239 -61.74 -3.47 -24.22
CA ASP A 239 -61.41 -2.29 -23.41
C ASP A 239 -60.05 -2.41 -22.71
N ASN A 240 -59.60 -3.64 -22.44
CA ASN A 240 -58.28 -3.89 -21.88
C ASN A 240 -57.18 -3.71 -22.93
N GLN A 241 -57.41 -4.17 -24.17
CA GLN A 241 -56.45 -3.99 -25.27
C GLN A 241 -56.20 -2.51 -25.59
N ALA A 242 -57.26 -1.69 -25.59
CA ALA A 242 -57.15 -0.25 -25.80
C ALA A 242 -56.29 0.43 -24.72
N LYS A 243 -56.50 0.09 -23.44
CA LYS A 243 -55.70 0.60 -22.32
C LYS A 243 -54.24 0.15 -22.40
N ILE A 244 -53.98 -1.11 -22.76
CA ILE A 244 -52.61 -1.64 -22.95
C ILE A 244 -51.89 -0.83 -24.04
N ASN A 245 -52.53 -0.56 -25.16
CA ASN A 245 -51.94 0.23 -26.25
C ASN A 245 -51.69 1.69 -25.85
N GLU A 246 -52.61 2.33 -25.12
CA GLU A 246 -52.43 3.69 -24.59
C GLU A 246 -51.27 3.77 -23.57
N LEU A 247 -51.14 2.76 -22.71
CA LEU A 247 -50.06 2.65 -21.72
C LEU A 247 -48.70 2.40 -22.39
N LYS A 248 -48.63 1.50 -23.39
CA LYS A 248 -47.43 1.27 -24.22
C LYS A 248 -46.98 2.58 -24.91
N ALA A 249 -47.92 3.38 -25.45
CA ALA A 249 -47.62 4.69 -26.04
C ALA A 249 -47.11 5.72 -25.02
N LYS A 250 -47.71 5.80 -23.82
CA LYS A 250 -47.25 6.69 -22.73
C LYS A 250 -45.87 6.30 -22.20
N LEU A 251 -45.55 5.01 -22.11
CA LEU A 251 -44.21 4.54 -21.74
C LEU A 251 -43.16 4.93 -22.79
N ALA A 252 -43.48 4.76 -24.08
CA ALA A 252 -42.57 5.16 -25.17
C ALA A 252 -42.23 6.66 -25.12
N ALA A 253 -43.25 7.52 -25.00
CA ALA A 253 -43.06 8.98 -24.91
C ALA A 253 -42.23 9.39 -23.67
N LYS A 254 -42.46 8.74 -22.52
CA LYS A 254 -41.66 8.97 -21.31
C LYS A 254 -40.20 8.52 -21.49
N ASN A 255 -39.97 7.35 -22.08
CA ASN A 255 -38.63 6.84 -22.36
C ASN A 255 -37.87 7.73 -23.35
N GLU A 256 -38.52 8.27 -24.38
CA GLU A 256 -37.92 9.22 -25.31
C GLU A 256 -37.49 10.53 -24.63
N GLN A 257 -38.35 11.11 -23.76
CA GLN A 257 -37.99 12.28 -22.96
C GLN A 257 -36.81 11.98 -22.01
N GLU A 258 -36.83 10.83 -21.34
CA GLU A 258 -35.76 10.43 -20.42
C GLU A 258 -34.42 10.19 -21.14
N ASN A 259 -34.45 9.66 -22.38
CA ASN A 259 -33.25 9.47 -23.22
C ASN A 259 -32.64 10.80 -23.70
N HIS A 260 -33.44 11.84 -23.93
CA HIS A 260 -32.93 13.16 -24.28
C HIS A 260 -32.36 13.91 -23.06
N GLN A 261 -32.93 13.70 -21.86
CA GLN A 261 -32.50 14.40 -20.65
C GLN A 261 -31.24 13.78 -20.01
N LYS A 262 -31.07 12.46 -20.08
CA LYS A 262 -29.90 11.73 -19.52
C LYS A 262 -28.52 12.26 -19.98
N PRO A 263 -28.23 12.42 -21.29
CA PRO A 263 -26.90 12.89 -21.73
C PRO A 263 -26.62 14.34 -21.29
N ILE A 264 -27.64 15.19 -21.22
CA ILE A 264 -27.49 16.58 -20.75
C ILE A 264 -27.14 16.62 -19.27
N SER A 265 -27.84 15.84 -18.44
CA SER A 265 -27.56 15.73 -17.00
C SER A 265 -26.16 15.17 -16.73
N GLN A 266 -25.76 14.11 -17.44
CA GLN A 266 -24.43 13.50 -17.31
C GLN A 266 -23.31 14.45 -17.74
N ALA A 267 -23.51 15.22 -18.83
CA ALA A 267 -22.56 16.21 -19.27
C ALA A 267 -22.39 17.34 -18.24
N GLN A 268 -23.48 17.82 -17.63
CA GLN A 268 -23.45 18.86 -16.58
C GLN A 268 -22.76 18.37 -15.29
N GLU A 269 -23.03 17.13 -14.88
CA GLU A 269 -22.42 16.53 -13.69
C GLU A 269 -20.91 16.29 -13.85
N GLU A 270 -20.47 15.80 -15.01
CA GLU A 270 -19.04 15.66 -15.34
C GLU A 270 -18.34 17.03 -15.45
N LEU A 271 -19.02 18.07 -15.93
CA LEU A 271 -18.49 19.45 -15.95
C LEU A 271 -18.30 20.00 -14.52
N LYS A 272 -19.29 19.79 -13.66
CA LYS A 272 -19.23 20.17 -12.23
C LYS A 272 -18.10 19.45 -11.51
N ARG A 273 -17.98 18.13 -11.69
CA ARG A 273 -16.89 17.31 -11.14
C ARG A 273 -15.51 17.80 -11.58
N ARG A 274 -15.34 18.19 -12.85
CA ARG A 274 -14.08 18.77 -13.35
C ARG A 274 -13.74 20.10 -12.70
N GLN A 275 -14.75 20.94 -12.47
CA GLN A 275 -14.59 22.21 -11.78
C GLN A 275 -14.19 22.00 -10.31
N GLU A 276 -14.87 21.11 -9.58
CA GLU A 276 -14.54 20.74 -8.20
C GLU A 276 -13.10 20.20 -8.07
N VAL A 277 -12.65 19.35 -9.00
CA VAL A 277 -11.26 18.88 -9.05
C VAL A 277 -10.29 20.04 -9.27
N LYS A 278 -10.56 20.94 -10.21
CA LYS A 278 -9.72 22.12 -10.50
C LYS A 278 -9.60 23.05 -9.31
N ASP A 279 -10.70 23.31 -8.61
CA ASP A 279 -10.73 24.17 -7.43
C ASP A 279 -10.01 23.50 -6.23
N SER A 280 -10.13 22.18 -6.08
CA SER A 280 -9.38 21.41 -5.07
C SER A 280 -7.85 21.43 -5.30
N LEU A 281 -7.41 21.41 -6.56
CA LEU A 281 -6.00 21.52 -6.93
C LEU A 281 -5.46 22.92 -6.64
N LYS A 282 -6.20 23.96 -7.04
CA LYS A 282 -5.83 25.36 -6.77
C LYS A 282 -5.70 25.63 -5.27
N LEU A 283 -6.67 25.18 -4.46
CA LEU A 283 -6.62 25.32 -3.01
C LEU A 283 -5.42 24.58 -2.39
N ARG A 284 -5.08 23.40 -2.91
CA ARG A 284 -3.91 22.63 -2.44
C ARG A 284 -2.58 23.34 -2.75
N GLU A 285 -2.50 24.00 -3.89
CA GLU A 285 -1.33 24.78 -4.32
C GLU A 285 -1.15 26.03 -3.44
N GLU A 286 -2.23 26.79 -3.23
CA GLU A 286 -2.25 27.98 -2.35
C GLU A 286 -1.98 27.67 -0.87
N VAL A 287 -2.37 26.49 -0.38
CA VAL A 287 -2.02 25.99 0.96
C VAL A 287 -0.53 25.61 1.04
N LYS A 288 0.05 25.08 -0.04
CA LYS A 288 1.47 24.73 -0.11
C LYS A 288 2.34 25.98 -0.14
N GLU A 289 1.97 27.00 -0.92
CA GLU A 289 2.67 28.30 -0.97
C GLU A 289 2.66 28.98 0.40
N ARG A 290 1.48 29.17 1.02
CA ARG A 290 1.39 29.74 2.38
C ARG A 290 2.21 28.99 3.42
N ARG A 291 2.30 27.66 3.31
CA ARG A 291 3.13 26.85 4.22
C ARG A 291 4.62 27.16 4.02
N ASN A 292 5.09 27.22 2.77
CA ASN A 292 6.47 27.57 2.45
C ASN A 292 6.82 28.99 2.93
N ASP A 293 5.91 29.96 2.77
CA ASP A 293 6.12 31.35 3.21
C ASP A 293 6.25 31.46 4.74
N VAL A 294 5.41 30.73 5.48
CA VAL A 294 5.50 30.65 6.96
C VAL A 294 6.83 30.02 7.37
N GLU A 295 7.21 28.90 6.76
CA GLU A 295 8.45 28.18 7.05
C GLU A 295 9.69 29.03 6.76
N LEU A 296 9.68 29.78 5.66
CA LEU A 296 10.73 30.76 5.33
C LEU A 296 10.77 31.91 6.36
N SER A 297 9.62 32.48 6.74
CA SER A 297 9.53 33.56 7.74
C SER A 297 10.02 33.11 9.12
N GLU A 298 9.72 31.87 9.53
CA GLU A 298 10.21 31.29 10.78
C GLU A 298 11.72 31.04 10.75
N PHE A 299 12.25 30.56 9.62
CA PHE A 299 13.69 30.38 9.41
C PHE A 299 14.45 31.72 9.49
N GLU A 300 13.94 32.77 8.83
CA GLU A 300 14.52 34.11 8.90
C GLU A 300 14.49 34.70 10.33
N LYS A 301 13.37 34.54 11.05
CA LYS A 301 13.25 34.98 12.45
C LYS A 301 14.27 34.26 13.34
N ARG A 302 14.40 32.93 13.19
CA ARG A 302 15.36 32.12 13.97
C ARG A 302 16.80 32.55 13.70
N ARG A 303 17.20 32.67 12.43
CA ARG A 303 18.53 33.15 12.03
C ARG A 303 18.80 34.57 12.56
N ARG A 304 17.79 35.45 12.60
CA ARG A 304 17.91 36.80 13.17
C ARG A 304 18.08 36.77 14.69
N GLN A 305 17.39 35.88 15.40
CA GLN A 305 17.58 35.66 16.84
C GLN A 305 18.98 35.13 17.16
N GLU A 306 19.45 34.09 16.46
CA GLU A 306 20.81 33.55 16.61
C GLU A 306 21.90 34.62 16.42
N ILE A 307 21.73 35.53 15.44
CA ILE A 307 22.65 36.65 15.22
C ILE A 307 22.62 37.66 16.37
N LEU A 308 21.46 37.91 16.98
CA LEU A 308 21.32 38.82 18.12
C LEU A 308 21.91 38.22 19.39
N GLU A 309 21.54 36.97 19.73
CA GLU A 309 22.05 36.24 20.88
C GLU A 309 23.58 36.09 20.82
N LYS A 310 24.13 35.75 19.65
CA LYS A 310 25.59 35.70 19.43
C LYS A 310 26.27 37.06 19.64
N LYS A 311 25.61 38.17 19.29
CA LYS A 311 26.13 39.53 19.55
C LYS A 311 26.09 39.87 21.04
N GLU A 312 25.03 39.51 21.75
CA GLU A 312 24.92 39.72 23.20
C GLU A 312 25.98 38.92 23.97
N ILE A 313 26.19 37.64 23.63
CA ILE A 313 27.25 36.81 24.21
C ILE A 313 28.63 37.44 24.00
N LEU A 314 28.93 37.91 22.79
CA LEU A 314 30.20 38.60 22.49
C LEU A 314 30.37 39.92 23.25
N GLN A 315 29.30 40.70 23.43
CA GLN A 315 29.33 41.90 24.28
C GLN A 315 29.58 41.54 25.75
N ARG A 316 28.94 40.49 26.27
CA ARG A 316 29.07 40.03 27.66
C ARG A 316 30.50 39.57 27.97
N ILE A 317 31.12 38.81 27.07
CA ILE A 317 32.54 38.42 27.13
C ILE A 317 33.45 39.67 27.10
N LYS A 318 33.18 40.62 26.20
CA LYS A 318 33.97 41.86 26.08
C LYS A 318 33.89 42.72 27.35
N THR A 319 32.73 42.80 28.00
CA THR A 319 32.57 43.52 29.27
C THR A 319 33.30 42.83 30.42
N GLN A 320 33.24 41.50 30.53
CA GLN A 320 33.95 40.73 31.56
C GLN A 320 35.49 40.86 31.44
N HIS A 321 36.02 40.93 30.22
CA HIS A 321 37.44 41.20 30.02
C HIS A 321 37.85 42.65 30.30
N SER A 322 36.92 43.61 30.32
CA SER A 322 37.23 45.00 30.67
C SER A 322 37.25 45.28 32.17
N THR A 323 36.63 44.43 33.00
CA THR A 323 36.57 44.59 34.46
C THR A 323 37.73 43.95 35.22
N ASN A 324 38.61 43.18 34.56
CA ASN A 324 39.75 42.51 35.19
C ASN A 324 41.08 43.28 35.10
N THR A 325 41.06 44.55 34.67
CA THR A 325 42.29 45.33 34.38
C THR A 325 42.52 46.46 35.38
N THR A 326 42.51 46.15 36.69
CA THR A 326 43.00 47.08 37.74
C THR A 326 43.33 46.35 39.05
N SER A 327 44.55 45.81 39.19
CA SER A 327 45.31 45.59 40.46
C SER A 327 46.67 44.93 40.21
N ALA A 328 47.66 45.16 41.09
CA ALA A 328 49.08 44.75 40.94
C ALA A 328 49.71 44.46 42.34
N THR A 329 50.98 44.04 42.53
CA THR A 329 52.17 43.98 41.66
C THR A 329 53.17 42.90 42.19
N ASN A 330 54.29 42.69 41.47
CA ASN A 330 55.59 42.16 41.92
C ASN A 330 55.82 40.64 42.07
N GLY A 331 56.95 40.17 41.49
CA GLY A 331 57.52 38.82 41.67
C GLY A 331 58.20 38.29 40.41
N GLU A 332 59.47 38.65 40.16
CA GLU A 332 60.18 38.35 38.90
C GLU A 332 61.20 37.20 39.03
N SER A 333 61.05 36.16 38.18
CA SER A 333 62.13 35.36 37.56
C SER A 333 61.53 34.30 36.63
N ALA A 334 61.93 34.29 35.35
CA ALA A 334 61.39 33.44 34.28
C ALA A 334 62.24 32.15 34.07
N PRO A 335 61.86 31.14 33.23
CA PRO A 335 60.78 31.19 32.22
C PRO A 335 59.91 29.91 32.00
N LYS A 336 58.83 30.14 31.24
CA LYS A 336 58.02 29.21 30.40
C LYS A 336 56.92 28.34 31.04
N LYS A 337 55.75 28.45 30.37
CA LYS A 337 54.56 27.58 30.37
C LYS A 337 53.63 27.65 31.59
N THR A 338 52.87 28.74 31.61
CA THR A 338 51.49 28.82 32.11
C THR A 338 50.70 27.56 31.81
N GLN A 339 50.04 26.98 32.82
CA GLN A 339 48.99 25.99 32.63
C GLN A 339 47.70 26.68 32.17
N SER A 340 47.59 26.96 30.88
CA SER A 340 46.28 27.14 30.25
C SER A 340 45.74 25.77 29.83
N HIS A 341 44.43 25.56 29.95
CA HIS A 341 43.77 24.42 29.31
C HIS A 341 44.19 24.36 27.83
N PRO A 342 44.68 23.23 27.31
CA PRO A 342 45.11 23.15 25.93
C PRO A 342 43.92 23.39 25.01
N ALA A 343 44.10 24.34 24.09
CA ALA A 343 43.14 24.69 23.04
C ALA A 343 42.72 23.44 22.24
N SER A 344 41.56 23.51 21.56
CA SER A 344 41.07 22.41 20.74
C SER A 344 42.15 21.95 19.76
N GLU A 345 42.64 20.74 20.02
CA GLU A 345 43.71 20.14 19.24
C GLU A 345 43.14 19.86 17.84
N LYS A 346 43.65 20.57 16.83
CA LYS A 346 43.27 20.40 15.42
C LYS A 346 43.75 19.03 14.93
N ARG A 347 43.03 17.97 15.29
CA ARG A 347 43.32 16.60 14.85
C ARG A 347 42.93 16.51 13.38
N GLU A 348 43.91 16.24 12.51
CA GLU A 348 43.62 15.93 11.11
C GLU A 348 43.02 14.52 10.98
N CYS A 349 42.10 14.37 10.03
CA CYS A 349 41.49 13.12 9.63
C CYS A 349 41.86 12.84 8.17
N THR A 350 42.45 11.68 7.88
CA THR A 350 42.71 11.25 6.49
C THR A 350 41.60 10.31 6.02
N LEU A 351 40.75 10.76 5.10
CA LEU A 351 39.71 9.91 4.50
C LEU A 351 40.18 9.38 3.16
N LYS A 352 40.06 8.05 2.97
CA LYS A 352 40.13 7.40 1.66
C LYS A 352 38.71 7.11 1.18
N MET A 353 38.29 7.84 0.16
CA MET A 353 37.00 7.75 -0.49
C MET A 353 37.12 6.83 -1.71
N ILE A 354 36.30 5.78 -1.80
CA ILE A 354 36.24 4.84 -2.93
C ILE A 354 34.95 5.11 -3.70
N PHE A 355 35.05 5.39 -4.99
CA PHE A 355 33.90 5.74 -5.84
C PHE A 355 33.33 4.50 -6.58
N PRO A 356 32.09 4.58 -7.11
CA PRO A 356 31.44 3.45 -7.78
C PRO A 356 32.13 2.99 -9.08
N ASP A 357 32.96 3.82 -9.68
CA ASP A 357 33.82 3.53 -10.84
C ASP A 357 35.11 2.75 -10.44
N GLY A 358 35.34 2.53 -9.15
CA GLY A 358 36.55 1.91 -8.60
C GLY A 358 37.70 2.88 -8.35
N ASN A 359 37.59 4.15 -8.73
CA ASN A 359 38.60 5.16 -8.44
C ASN A 359 38.63 5.49 -6.94
N THR A 360 39.76 6.00 -6.44
CA THR A 360 39.88 6.39 -5.04
C THR A 360 40.52 7.76 -4.89
N LEU A 361 39.94 8.61 -4.03
CA LEU A 361 40.50 9.90 -3.65
C LEU A 361 40.86 9.88 -2.17
N ILE A 362 42.07 10.32 -1.83
CA ILE A 362 42.50 10.48 -0.44
C ILE A 362 42.59 11.99 -0.17
N ASN A 363 41.87 12.47 0.84
CA ASN A 363 41.95 13.85 1.27
C ASN A 363 42.11 13.95 2.81
N LYS A 364 42.68 15.08 3.26
CA LYS A 364 42.74 15.44 4.67
C LYS A 364 41.64 16.45 5.00
N PHE A 365 40.96 16.17 6.10
CA PHE A 365 39.91 17.00 6.70
C PHE A 365 40.27 17.30 8.16
N GLN A 366 39.66 18.31 8.76
CA GLN A 366 39.70 18.53 10.21
C GLN A 366 38.74 17.57 10.91
N SER A 367 39.09 17.10 12.10
CA SER A 367 38.21 16.24 12.92
C SER A 367 36.86 16.87 13.28
N THR A 368 36.73 18.19 13.13
CA THR A 368 35.52 19.00 13.35
C THR A 368 34.73 19.31 12.07
N GLU A 369 35.23 18.96 10.89
CA GLU A 369 34.42 19.06 9.65
C GLU A 369 33.32 18.00 9.66
N THR A 370 32.21 18.30 8.98
CA THR A 370 31.03 17.44 8.93
C THR A 370 31.05 16.52 7.72
N ILE A 371 30.21 15.49 7.77
CA ILE A 371 29.96 14.61 6.63
C ILE A 371 29.38 15.39 5.43
N ALA A 372 28.60 16.46 5.66
CA ALA A 372 28.16 17.38 4.63
C ALA A 372 29.31 18.15 3.96
N ASP A 373 30.33 18.58 4.73
CA ASP A 373 31.52 19.25 4.17
C ASP A 373 32.32 18.29 3.27
N VAL A 374 32.46 17.01 3.67
CA VAL A 374 33.06 15.97 2.83
C VAL A 374 32.26 15.75 1.55
N ALA A 375 30.93 15.71 1.62
CA ALA A 375 30.07 15.59 0.43
C ALA A 375 30.18 16.81 -0.49
N ALA A 376 30.22 18.03 0.06
CA ALA A 376 30.42 19.26 -0.71
C ALA A 376 31.82 19.32 -1.37
N PHE A 377 32.85 18.83 -0.69
CA PHE A 377 34.19 18.64 -1.26
C PHE A 377 34.16 17.66 -2.45
N ILE A 378 33.50 16.51 -2.31
CA ILE A 378 33.33 15.53 -3.40
C ILE A 378 32.58 16.17 -4.58
N ALA A 379 31.44 16.83 -4.36
CA ALA A 379 30.66 17.48 -5.42
C ALA A 379 31.44 18.56 -6.19
N SER A 380 32.39 19.22 -5.52
CA SER A 380 33.21 20.28 -6.10
C SER A 380 34.43 19.76 -6.87
N ASN A 381 35.03 18.65 -6.42
CA ASN A 381 36.31 18.14 -6.94
C ASN A 381 36.17 16.90 -7.84
N VAL A 382 35.02 16.21 -7.82
CA VAL A 382 34.76 15.01 -8.63
C VAL A 382 33.71 15.35 -9.71
N PRO A 383 34.10 15.46 -11.00
CA PRO A 383 33.20 15.88 -12.07
C PRO A 383 31.93 15.04 -12.19
N GLU A 384 32.03 13.72 -11.93
CA GLU A 384 30.89 12.81 -11.98
C GLU A 384 29.89 12.99 -10.83
N ALA A 385 30.31 13.55 -9.70
CA ALA A 385 29.49 13.75 -8.52
C ALA A 385 28.74 15.09 -8.54
N ARG A 386 29.16 16.05 -9.38
CA ARG A 386 28.70 17.45 -9.40
C ARG A 386 27.19 17.68 -9.62
N ARG A 387 26.44 16.64 -10.02
CA ARG A 387 24.97 16.66 -10.21
C ARG A 387 24.26 15.42 -9.64
N LYS A 388 24.91 14.67 -8.74
CA LYS A 388 24.36 13.45 -8.14
C LYS A 388 24.19 13.66 -6.63
N THR A 389 23.22 13.00 -6.01
CA THR A 389 23.14 12.96 -4.55
C THR A 389 24.29 12.09 -4.05
N ILE A 390 25.08 12.59 -3.11
CA ILE A 390 26.25 11.88 -2.59
C ILE A 390 25.84 11.19 -1.29
N GLY A 391 25.90 9.86 -1.26
CA GLY A 391 25.86 9.07 -0.04
C GLY A 391 27.26 8.63 0.39
N ILE A 392 27.46 8.32 1.67
CA ILE A 392 28.74 7.83 2.20
C ILE A 392 28.45 6.57 3.03
N GLU A 393 29.15 5.47 2.75
CA GLU A 393 29.08 4.21 3.51
C GLU A 393 30.44 3.93 4.16
N THR A 394 30.45 3.68 5.47
CA THR A 394 31.65 3.26 6.20
C THR A 394 31.97 1.79 5.93
N MET A 395 33.25 1.42 5.90
CA MET A 395 33.63 0.02 5.62
C MET A 395 33.62 -0.89 6.85
N PHE A 396 33.99 -0.39 8.03
CA PHE A 396 33.98 -1.15 9.28
C PHE A 396 33.77 -0.23 10.51
N PRO A 397 32.73 -0.43 11.34
CA PRO A 397 31.56 -1.26 11.06
C PRO A 397 30.85 -0.73 9.79
N ARG A 398 30.25 -1.62 8.98
CA ARG A 398 29.57 -1.20 7.76
C ARG A 398 28.25 -0.49 8.09
N ARG A 399 28.17 0.81 7.80
CA ARG A 399 26.99 1.66 8.01
C ARG A 399 26.90 2.68 6.88
N ILE A 400 25.71 2.80 6.28
CA ILE A 400 25.38 3.91 5.39
C ILE A 400 25.08 5.13 6.26
N LEU A 401 25.71 6.26 5.97
CA LEU A 401 25.46 7.54 6.62
C LEU A 401 24.20 8.16 6.00
N THR A 402 23.22 8.45 6.85
CA THR A 402 21.91 9.00 6.54
C THR A 402 21.93 10.53 6.59
N ASN A 403 20.87 11.21 6.12
CA ASN A 403 20.79 12.68 6.20
C ASN A 403 20.98 13.25 7.62
N SER A 404 20.63 12.50 8.67
CA SER A 404 20.89 12.90 10.06
C SER A 404 22.37 12.85 10.43
N ASP A 405 23.15 11.98 9.80
CA ASP A 405 24.59 11.86 9.97
C ASP A 405 25.37 12.95 9.22
N PHE A 406 24.76 13.61 8.24
CA PHE A 406 25.42 14.65 7.44
C PHE A 406 25.79 15.89 8.27
N ALA A 407 25.06 16.15 9.35
CA ALA A 407 25.36 17.21 10.31
C ALA A 407 26.44 16.84 11.35
N LEU A 408 26.80 15.55 11.48
CA LEU A 408 27.79 15.09 12.45
C LEU A 408 29.22 15.31 11.95
N THR A 409 30.12 15.58 12.89
CA THR A 409 31.56 15.72 12.62
C THR A 409 32.24 14.38 12.36
N LEU A 410 33.40 14.40 11.71
CA LEU A 410 34.24 13.20 11.51
C LEU A 410 34.62 12.51 12.83
N THR A 411 34.71 13.26 13.94
CA THR A 411 34.93 12.70 15.29
C THR A 411 33.72 11.91 15.78
N GLU A 412 32.52 12.47 15.67
CA GLU A 412 31.26 11.82 16.10
C GLU A 412 30.93 10.60 15.24
N CYS A 413 31.27 10.65 13.95
CA CYS A 413 31.18 9.52 13.02
C CYS A 413 32.31 8.48 13.19
N GLN A 414 33.24 8.66 14.14
CA GLN A 414 34.35 7.75 14.44
C GLN A 414 35.29 7.48 13.24
N LEU A 415 35.45 8.47 12.34
CA LEU A 415 36.30 8.38 11.15
C LEU A 415 37.73 8.91 11.38
N VAL A 416 37.97 9.51 12.54
CA VAL A 416 39.28 10.04 12.99
C VAL A 416 40.12 8.89 13.60
N PRO A 417 41.45 8.83 13.38
CA PRO A 417 42.29 9.75 12.58
C PRO A 417 42.41 9.36 11.11
N ARG A 418 42.02 8.13 10.73
CA ARG A 418 42.01 7.66 9.35
C ARG A 418 40.85 6.69 9.15
N ALA A 419 40.11 6.84 8.05
CA ALA A 419 39.05 5.91 7.68
C ALA A 419 38.98 5.68 6.17
N GLN A 420 38.40 4.54 5.78
CA GLN A 420 38.03 4.22 4.41
C GLN A 420 36.50 4.19 4.30
N VAL A 421 35.97 4.90 3.32
CA VAL A 421 34.54 5.01 3.05
C VAL A 421 34.26 4.78 1.57
N ASN A 422 33.13 4.16 1.27
CA ASN A 422 32.58 4.09 -0.09
C ASN A 422 31.72 5.33 -0.32
N VAL A 423 31.85 5.94 -1.49
CA VAL A 423 30.98 7.01 -1.97
C VAL A 423 29.89 6.36 -2.82
N LEU A 424 28.64 6.69 -2.52
CA LEU A 424 27.46 6.23 -3.23
C LEU A 424 26.89 7.40 -4.04
N TYR A 425 26.34 7.09 -5.21
CA TYR A 425 25.50 8.02 -5.96
C TYR A 425 24.04 7.58 -5.76
N LEU A 426 23.22 8.45 -5.16
CA LEU A 426 21.81 8.21 -4.82
C LEU A 426 20.86 8.98 -5.76
#